data_AF-A0A519VN80-F1
#
_entry.id   AF-A0A519VN80-F1
#
_cell.length_a   1.000
_cell.length_b   1.000
_cell.length_c   1.000
_cell.angle_alpha   90.00
_cell.angle_beta   90.00
_cell.angle_gamma   90.00
#
_symmetry.space_group_name_H-M   'P 1'
#
loop_
_entity.id
_entity.type
_entity.pdbx_description
1 polymer ?
#
loop_
_entity_poly.entity_id
_entity_poly.type
_entity_poly.pdbx_seq_one_letter_code
_entity_poly.pdbx_strand_id
1 'polypeptide(L)' 'MNIILASTSTLYGGNYLEYLRDELISLYAGVTEIVFIPFARPGGISHEDYTQKACIF' A
#
# COMPACT_ATOMS: atom_id res chain seq x y z
N MET A 1 8.95 2.25 17.46
CA MET A 1 8.86 2.87 16.13
C MET A 1 8.03 1.93 15.28
N ASN A 2 6.87 2.35 14.78
CA ASN A 2 5.94 1.49 14.03
C ASN A 2 5.88 1.99 12.59
N ILE A 3 6.93 1.71 11.81
CA ILE A 3 7.09 2.22 10.45
C ILE A 3 7.68 1.13 9.57
N ILE A 4 7.14 0.99 8.35
CA ILE A 4 7.76 0.25 7.25
C ILE A 4 8.17 1.26 6.19
N LEU A 5 9.44 1.22 5.77
CA LEU A 5 9.94 1.98 4.62
C LEU A 5 10.25 1.01 3.49
N ALA A 6 9.44 1.07 2.43
CA ALA A 6 9.57 0.21 1.27
C ALA A 6 10.15 0.97 0.08
N SER A 7 11.10 0.37 -0.65
CA SER A 7 11.75 0.99 -1.82
C SER A 7 10.93 0.88 -3.10
N THR A 8 10.02 -0.09 -3.17
CA THR A 8 9.15 -0.34 -4.33
C THR A 8 7.78 -0.85 -3.88
N SER A 9 6.77 -0.64 -4.71
CA SER A 9 5.43 -1.21 -4.47
C SER A 9 5.25 -2.59 -5.09
N THR A 10 6.16 -3.05 -5.96
CA THR A 10 6.06 -4.34 -6.65
C THR A 10 7.44 -4.90 -6.90
N LEU A 11 7.62 -6.20 -6.61
CA LEU A 11 8.82 -6.96 -7.01
C LEU A 11 8.61 -7.57 -8.40
N TYR A 12 9.71 -7.90 -9.08
CA TYR A 12 9.64 -8.54 -10.40
C TYR A 12 8.78 -9.82 -10.35
N GLY A 13 7.74 -9.89 -11.19
CA GLY A 13 6.82 -11.02 -11.26
C GLY A 13 5.78 -11.11 -10.13
N GLY A 14 5.78 -10.17 -9.19
CA GLY A 14 4.79 -10.11 -8.11
C GLY A 14 3.68 -9.09 -8.37
N ASN A 15 2.69 -9.09 -7.48
CA ASN A 15 1.58 -8.14 -7.48
C ASN A 15 1.89 -6.90 -6.61
N TYR A 16 1.00 -5.92 -6.68
CA TYR A 16 1.09 -4.69 -5.88
C TYR A 16 1.05 -5.00 -4.38
N LEU A 17 2.07 -4.52 -3.65
CA LEU A 17 2.29 -4.68 -2.21
C LEU A 17 2.33 -6.13 -1.69
N GLU A 18 2.33 -7.13 -2.56
CA GLU A 18 2.25 -8.54 -2.18
C GLU A 18 3.33 -8.94 -1.18
N TYR A 19 4.58 -8.55 -1.43
CA TYR A 19 5.72 -8.87 -0.56
C TYR A 19 5.68 -8.15 0.81
N LEU A 20 4.85 -7.13 0.96
CA LEU A 20 4.69 -6.37 2.21
C LEU A 20 3.49 -6.82 3.04
N ARG A 21 2.67 -7.76 2.53
CA ARG A 21 1.38 -8.11 3.12
C ARG A 21 1.49 -8.55 4.58
N ASP A 22 2.38 -9.49 4.86
CA ASP A 22 2.53 -10.05 6.21
C ASP A 22 3.04 -8.99 7.20
N GLU A 23 4.00 -8.15 6.77
CA GLU A 23 4.54 -7.06 7.58
C GLU A 23 3.49 -5.98 7.86
N LEU A 24 2.65 -5.64 6.89
CA LEU A 24 1.55 -4.68 7.06
C LEU A 24 0.49 -5.22 8.03
N ILE A 25 0.14 -6.51 7.95
CA ILE A 25 -0.77 -7.15 8.90
C ILE A 25 -0.21 -7.09 10.32
N SER A 26 1.09 -7.37 10.48
CA SER A 26 1.74 -7.29 11.79
C SER A 26 1.81 -5.85 12.31
N LEU A 27 2.13 -4.88 11.45
CA LEU A 27 2.25 -3.47 11.83
C LEU A 27 0.92 -2.87 12.28
N TYR A 28 -0.17 -3.20 11.59
CA TYR A 28 -1.51 -2.70 11.86
C TYR A 28 -2.35 -3.67 12.70
N ALA A 29 -1.73 -4.62 13.40
CA ALA A 29 -2.45 -5.57 14.24
C ALA A 29 -3.30 -4.85 15.31
N GLY A 30 -4.60 -5.13 15.32
CA GLY A 30 -5.56 -4.50 16.24
C GLY A 30 -6.04 -3.11 15.81
N VAL A 31 -5.57 -2.58 14.68
CA VAL A 31 -6.05 -1.33 14.09
C VAL A 31 -7.26 -1.62 13.21
N THR A 32 -8.36 -0.89 13.41
CA THR A 32 -9.61 -1.09 12.69
C THR A 32 -9.83 -0.14 11.52
N GLU A 33 -9.04 0.95 11.45
CA GLU A 33 -9.15 1.97 10.43
C GLU A 33 -7.76 2.37 9.92
N ILE A 34 -7.58 2.35 8.60
CA ILE A 34 -6.35 2.74 7.92
C ILE A 34 -6.69 3.86 6.94
N VAL A 35 -5.98 4.98 7.05
CA VAL A 35 -6.14 6.12 6.12
C VAL A 35 -5.09 6.03 5.02
N PHE A 36 -5.55 5.93 3.78
CA PHE A 36 -4.69 5.97 2.60
C PHE A 36 -4.48 7.42 2.13
N ILE A 37 -3.24 7.79 1.79
CA ILE A 37 -2.87 9.16 1.38
C ILE A 37 -2.38 9.16 -0.09
N PRO A 38 -3.28 9.28 -1.09
CA PRO A 38 -2.98 9.06 -2.50
C PRO A 38 -2.47 10.30 -3.27
N PHE A 39 -1.64 11.18 -2.69
CA PHE A 39 -1.22 12.41 -3.40
C PHE A 39 -0.16 12.20 -4.47
N ALA A 40 0.68 11.17 -4.33
CA ALA A 40 1.81 10.91 -5.24
C ALA A 40 1.37 10.55 -6.67
N ARG A 41 0.23 9.84 -6.82
CA ARG A 41 -0.42 9.48 -8.10
C ARG A 41 0.59 9.09 -9.21
N PRO A 42 1.30 7.95 -9.04
CA PRO A 42 2.34 7.54 -9.97
C PRO A 42 1.78 7.40 -11.39
N GLY A 43 2.51 7.91 -12.39
CA GLY A 43 2.08 7.88 -13.79
C GLY A 43 0.89 8.81 -14.11
N GLY A 44 0.52 9.73 -13.20
CA GLY A 44 -0.57 10.68 -13.43
C GLY A 44 -1.97 10.08 -13.31
N ILE A 45 -2.12 8.91 -12.69
CA ILE A 45 -3.41 8.27 -12.44
C ILE A 45 -4.35 9.16 -11.60
N SER A 46 -5.66 8.97 -11.75
CA SER A 46 -6.63 9.76 -10.99
C SER A 46 -6.60 9.41 -9.49
N HIS A 47 -7.20 10.28 -8.68
CA HIS A 47 -7.32 10.03 -7.24
C HIS A 47 -8.14 8.76 -6.98
N GLU A 48 -9.29 8.62 -7.63
CA GLU A 48 -10.14 7.43 -7.60
C GLU A 48 -9.40 6.16 -8.00
N ASP A 49 -8.68 6.17 -9.14
CA ASP A 49 -7.98 4.99 -9.63
C ASP A 49 -6.89 4.52 -8.65
N TYR A 50 -6.16 5.48 -8.04
CA TYR A 50 -5.13 5.13 -7.08
C TYR A 50 -5.74 4.56 -5.79
N THR A 51 -6.81 5.19 -5.29
CA THR A 51 -7.55 4.73 -4.11
C THR A 51 -8.13 3.33 -4.34
N GLN A 52 -8.74 3.07 -5.49
CA GLN A 52 -9.25 1.73 -5.82
C GLN A 52 -8.14 0.70 -5.88
N LYS A 53 -7.02 1.01 -6.54
CA LYS A 53 -5.86 0.10 -6.62
C LYS A 53 -5.33 -0.27 -5.23
N ALA A 54 -5.23 0.69 -4.31
CA ALA A 54 -4.77 0.43 -2.95
C ALA A 54 -5.81 -0.25 -2.06
N CYS A 55 -7.11 -0.08 -2.34
CA CYS A 55 -8.19 -0.71 -1.59
C CYS A 55 -8.38 -2.21 -1.92
N ILE A 56 -7.97 -2.65 -3.11
CA ILE A 56 -8.04 -4.06 -3.53
C ILE A 56 -6.97 -4.92 -2.87
N PHE A 57 -5.88 -4.30 -2.42
CA PHE A 57 -4.84 -4.95 -1.64
C PHE A 57 -5.40 -5.48 -0.31
#